data_AF-A0A3S0FD27-F1
#
_entry.id   AF-A0A3S0FD27-F1
#
_cell.length_a   1.000
_cell.length_b   1.000
_cell.length_c   1.000
_cell.angle_alpha   90.00
_cell.angle_beta   90.00
_cell.angle_gamma   90.00
#
_symmetry.space_group_name_H-M   'P 1'
#
loop_
_entity.id
_entity.type
_entity.pdbx_description
1 polymer ?
#
loop_
_entity_poly.entity_id
_entity_poly.type
_entity_poly.pdbx_seq_one_letter_code
_entity_poly.pdbx_strand_id
1 'polypeptide(L)'
;MTADSATYLPKAIPLQQGLEARIELIPMPTKADSGRYRPAPNTDIQVSLFRGEQLVERRRWDSIISGEETVQLADGTVLGPDDIDDLDRFGWDQMLDYGMIPNAFVP
;
A
#
# COMPACT_ATOMS: atom_id res chain seq x y z
N MET A 1 21.95 -8.40 -10.25
CA MET A 1 20.88 -8.71 -9.29
C MET A 1 19.84 -7.61 -9.42
N THR A 2 18.78 -7.88 -10.15
CA THR A 2 17.63 -6.98 -10.31
C THR A 2 16.71 -7.20 -9.11
N ALA A 3 16.80 -6.32 -8.12
CA ALA A 3 15.73 -6.18 -7.14
C ALA A 3 14.51 -5.55 -7.84
N ASP A 4 13.32 -5.88 -7.34
CA ASP A 4 12.10 -5.06 -7.41
C ASP A 4 11.35 -4.95 -8.74
N SER A 5 10.61 -6.00 -9.10
CA SER A 5 9.50 -5.86 -10.07
C SER A 5 8.17 -6.46 -9.61
N ALA A 6 8.10 -7.08 -8.43
CA ALA A 6 6.96 -7.92 -8.03
C ALA A 6 6.38 -7.60 -6.65
N THR A 7 6.59 -6.37 -6.15
CA THR A 7 6.03 -5.94 -4.85
C THR A 7 4.99 -4.82 -5.02
N TYR A 8 5.06 -4.00 -6.06
CA TYR A 8 4.12 -2.89 -6.24
C TYR A 8 2.95 -3.25 -7.17
N LEU A 9 1.77 -2.71 -6.86
CA LEU A 9 0.68 -2.64 -7.82
C LEU A 9 1.04 -1.69 -8.98
N PRO A 10 0.52 -1.93 -10.19
CA PRO A 10 1.08 -1.37 -11.42
C PRO A 10 0.81 0.12 -11.63
N LYS A 11 -0.15 0.73 -10.91
CA LYS A 11 -0.50 2.14 -11.09
C LYS A 11 -0.10 2.94 -9.85
N ALA A 12 0.70 3.96 -10.07
CA ALA A 12 0.93 4.94 -9.04
C ALA A 12 -0.28 5.87 -8.91
N ILE A 13 -0.57 6.31 -7.68
CA ILE A 13 -1.68 7.19 -7.36
C ILE A 13 -1.09 8.59 -7.13
N PRO A 14 -1.31 9.55 -8.03
CA PRO A 14 -0.84 10.91 -7.82
C PRO A 14 -1.61 11.54 -6.65
N LEU A 15 -0.88 12.19 -5.75
CA LEU A 15 -1.40 12.92 -4.61
C LEU A 15 -1.02 14.40 -4.74
N GLN A 16 -1.54 15.23 -3.84
CA GLN A 16 -1.19 16.65 -3.77
C GLN A 16 0.30 16.85 -3.44
N GLN A 17 0.79 18.08 -3.64
CA GLN A 17 2.17 18.48 -3.29
C GLN A 17 3.28 17.66 -3.99
N GLY A 18 2.97 17.06 -5.14
CA GLY A 18 3.89 16.25 -5.92
C GLY A 18 4.23 14.90 -5.28
N LEU A 19 3.39 14.43 -4.35
CA LEU A 19 3.49 13.10 -3.80
C LEU A 19 2.88 12.07 -4.76
N GLU A 20 3.41 10.87 -4.70
CA GLU A 20 2.94 9.72 -5.45
C GLU A 20 2.86 8.51 -4.51
N ALA A 21 1.68 7.94 -4.36
CA ALA A 21 1.49 6.71 -3.60
C ALA A 21 1.63 5.48 -4.50
N ARG A 22 2.39 4.49 -4.04
CA ARG A 22 2.49 3.17 -4.66
C ARG A 22 2.09 2.11 -3.65
N ILE A 23 1.12 1.28 -4.00
CA ILE A 23 0.67 0.17 -3.14
C ILE A 23 1.67 -0.96 -3.25
N GLU A 24 2.19 -1.39 -2.12
CA GLU A 24 3.19 -2.44 -2.00
C GLU A 24 2.62 -3.64 -1.25
N LEU A 25 2.68 -4.79 -1.89
CA LEU A 25 2.24 -6.09 -1.42
C LEU A 25 3.43 -6.84 -0.82
N ILE A 26 3.54 -6.86 0.51
CA ILE A 26 4.64 -7.52 1.21
C ILE A 26 4.20 -8.93 1.64
N PRO A 27 4.78 -10.01 1.09
CA PRO A 27 4.49 -11.36 1.56
C PRO A 27 4.93 -11.51 3.01
N MET A 28 3.98 -11.84 3.90
CA MET A 28 4.26 -12.00 5.31
C MET A 28 4.70 -13.43 5.60
N PRO A 29 5.94 -13.65 6.08
CA PRO A 29 6.38 -14.99 6.40
C PRO A 29 5.66 -15.51 7.65
N THR A 30 5.25 -16.77 7.63
CA THR A 30 4.67 -17.44 8.81
C THR A 30 5.74 -18.29 9.50
N LYS A 31 5.79 -18.24 10.83
CA LYS A 31 6.69 -19.09 11.61
C LYS A 31 6.22 -20.55 11.53
N ALA A 32 7.08 -21.44 11.04
CA ALA A 32 6.84 -22.87 11.01
C ALA A 32 7.12 -23.50 12.39
N ASP A 33 6.63 -24.72 12.60
CA ASP A 33 6.85 -25.49 13.84
C ASP A 33 8.33 -25.72 14.15
N SER A 34 9.18 -25.71 13.12
CA SER A 34 10.64 -25.76 13.24
C SER A 34 11.28 -24.48 13.83
N GLY A 35 10.47 -23.44 14.07
CA GLY A 35 10.91 -22.11 14.48
C GLY A 35 11.44 -21.23 13.34
N ARG A 36 11.61 -21.77 12.13
CA ARG A 36 12.02 -21.02 10.93
C ARG A 36 10.81 -20.42 10.22
N TYR A 37 11.01 -19.30 9.56
CA TYR A 37 9.97 -18.64 8.76
C TYR A 37 9.82 -19.29 7.39
N ARG A 38 8.57 -19.48 6.93
CA ARG A 38 8.22 -19.93 5.57
C ARG A 38 7.36 -18.88 4.87
N PRO A 39 7.42 -18.76 3.53
CA PRO A 39 6.46 -17.95 2.77
C PRO A 39 5.03 -18.38 3.09
N ALA A 40 4.13 -17.42 3.25
CA ALA A 40 2.71 -17.66 3.50
C ALA A 40 1.87 -16.86 2.51
N PRO A 41 0.60 -17.24 2.29
CA PRO A 41 -0.29 -16.52 1.39
C PRO A 41 -0.72 -15.14 1.94
N ASN A 42 -0.48 -14.86 3.22
CA ASN A 42 -0.84 -13.58 3.81
C ASN A 42 0.07 -12.47 3.26
N THR A 43 -0.54 -11.39 2.83
CA THR A 43 0.14 -10.21 2.28
C THR A 43 -0.20 -9.02 3.15
N ASP A 44 0.83 -8.32 3.63
CA ASP A 44 0.66 -7.02 4.26
C ASP A 44 0.65 -5.94 3.18
N ILE A 45 -0.27 -5.00 3.30
CA ILE A 45 -0.51 -3.98 2.29
C ILE A 45 0.04 -2.67 2.84
N GLN A 46 1.05 -2.15 2.16
CA GLN A 46 1.76 -0.93 2.52
C GLN A 46 1.54 0.12 1.43
N VAL A 47 1.64 1.38 1.81
CA VAL A 47 1.72 2.52 0.90
C VAL A 47 3.11 3.08 1.01
N SER A 48 3.84 3.02 -0.09
CA SER A 48 5.13 3.71 -0.24
C SER A 48 4.85 5.06 -0.92
N LEU A 49 5.11 6.15 -0.20
CA LEU A 49 4.88 7.53 -0.63
C LEU A 49 6.18 8.11 -1.17
N PHE A 50 6.17 8.55 -2.41
CA PHE A 50 7.33 9.09 -3.12
C PHE A 50 7.15 10.56 -3.46
N ARG A 51 8.27 11.28 -3.54
CA ARG A 51 8.36 12.59 -4.20
C ARG A 51 9.41 12.50 -5.28
N GLY A 52 8.98 12.36 -6.53
CA GLY A 52 9.87 11.92 -7.61
C GLY A 52 10.43 10.52 -7.32
N GLU A 53 11.75 10.37 -7.34
CA GLU A 53 12.43 9.09 -7.06
C GLU A 53 12.70 8.85 -5.57
N GLN A 54 12.41 9.82 -4.70
CA GLN A 54 12.71 9.72 -3.28
C GLN A 54 11.54 9.12 -2.51
N LEU A 55 11.76 8.00 -1.83
CA LEU A 55 10.83 7.47 -0.83
C LEU A 55 10.77 8.42 0.37
N VAL A 56 9.60 9.01 0.62
CA VAL A 56 9.32 9.89 1.76
C VAL A 56 9.01 9.04 2.99
N GLU A 57 8.05 8.12 2.85
CA GLU A 57 7.64 7.24 3.93
C GLU A 57 7.01 5.96 3.38
N ARG A 58 7.13 4.87 4.13
CA ARG A 58 6.31 3.67 3.95
C ARG A 58 5.46 3.45 5.18
N ARG A 59 4.15 3.25 4.98
CA ARG A 59 3.19 3.09 6.09
C ARG A 59 2.07 2.11 5.70
N ARG A 60 1.49 1.43 6.69
CA ARG A 60 0.42 0.44 6.45
C ARG A 60 -0.80 1.11 5.84
N TRP A 61 -1.41 0.45 4.85
CA TRP A 61 -2.60 0.96 4.13
C TRP A 61 -3.72 1.38 5.08
N ASP A 62 -4.11 0.47 5.98
CA ASP A 62 -5.18 0.67 6.97
C ASP A 62 -4.91 1.87 7.88
N SER A 63 -3.66 2.12 8.25
CA SER A 63 -3.30 3.27 9.09
C SER A 63 -3.38 4.63 8.39
N ILE A 64 -3.53 4.66 7.06
CA ILE A 64 -3.77 5.90 6.31
C ILE A 64 -5.26 6.10 6.05
N ILE A 65 -5.95 5.06 5.58
CA ILE A 65 -7.35 5.19 5.13
C ILE A 65 -8.41 4.94 6.22
N SER A 66 -8.03 4.30 7.33
CA SER A 66 -8.98 3.90 8.39
C SER A 66 -8.61 4.54 9.72
N GLY A 67 -8.93 5.83 9.89
CA GLY A 67 -8.79 6.48 11.19
C GLY A 67 -9.07 7.97 11.19
N GLU A 68 -8.18 8.74 10.56
CA GLU A 68 -8.09 10.19 10.71
C GLU A 68 -8.38 10.89 9.37
N GLU A 69 -8.95 12.10 9.42
CA GLU A 69 -9.19 12.94 8.23
C GLU A 69 -7.87 13.51 7.64
N THR A 70 -6.79 13.44 8.40
CA THR A 70 -5.46 13.88 7.95
C THR A 70 -4.37 12.98 8.52
N VAL A 71 -3.27 12.85 7.78
CA VAL A 71 -2.13 12.03 8.19
C VAL A 71 -0.84 12.80 8.01
N GLN A 72 -0.10 12.99 9.11
CA GLN A 72 1.24 13.59 9.04
C GLN A 72 2.30 12.53 8.71
N LEU A 73 3.13 12.85 7.72
CA LEU A 73 4.26 12.04 7.26
C LEU A 73 5.55 12.39 8.02
N ALA A 74 6.53 11.50 7.92
CA ALA A 74 7.84 11.64 8.56
C ALA A 74 8.62 12.89 8.14
N ASP A 75 8.40 13.40 6.92
CA ASP A 75 9.00 14.65 6.44
C ASP A 75 8.21 15.92 6.84
N GLY A 76 7.13 15.75 7.60
CA GLY A 76 6.25 16.82 8.06
C GLY A 76 5.12 17.17 7.09
N THR A 77 5.07 16.58 5.89
CA THR A 77 3.95 16.74 4.95
C THR A 77 2.67 16.21 5.57
N VAL A 78 1.54 16.85 5.29
CA VAL A 78 0.22 16.40 5.75
C VAL A 78 -0.56 15.92 4.52
N LEU A 79 -0.98 14.66 4.54
CA LEU A 79 -2.01 14.15 3.64
C LEU A 79 -3.36 14.67 4.12
N GLY A 80 -4.05 15.40 3.25
CA GLY A 80 -5.38 15.93 3.53
C GLY A 80 -6.50 14.95 3.19
N PRO A 81 -7.77 15.33 3.43
CA PRO A 81 -8.92 14.49 3.10
C PRO A 81 -8.95 14.07 1.62
N ASP A 82 -8.64 14.98 0.69
CA ASP A 82 -8.61 14.66 -0.74
C ASP A 82 -7.55 13.60 -1.08
N ASP A 83 -6.36 13.67 -0.45
CA ASP A 83 -5.31 12.67 -0.67
C ASP A 83 -5.72 11.29 -0.12
N ILE A 84 -6.41 11.27 1.02
CA ILE A 84 -6.91 10.05 1.65
C ILE A 84 -8.05 9.46 0.82
N ASP A 85 -8.97 10.28 0.32
CA ASP A 85 -10.07 9.86 -0.56
C ASP A 85 -9.56 9.31 -1.89
N ASP A 86 -8.58 9.98 -2.51
CA ASP A 86 -7.94 9.50 -3.73
C ASP A 86 -7.22 8.17 -3.47
N LEU A 87 -6.49 8.06 -2.36
CA LEU A 87 -5.84 6.82 -1.96
C LEU A 87 -6.87 5.71 -1.76
N ASP A 88 -7.89 5.90 -0.92
CA ASP A 88 -8.93 4.91 -0.63
C ASP A 88 -9.58 4.42 -1.94
N ARG A 89 -10.10 5.34 -2.75
CA ARG A 89 -10.77 5.02 -4.00
C ARG A 89 -9.86 4.28 -4.98
N PHE A 90 -8.73 4.88 -5.36
CA PHE A 90 -7.87 4.30 -6.39
C PHE A 90 -7.15 3.06 -5.91
N GLY A 91 -6.91 2.93 -4.61
CA GLY A 91 -6.28 1.73 -4.07
C GLY A 91 -7.20 0.54 -3.99
N TRP A 92 -8.47 0.73 -3.59
CA TRP A 92 -9.47 -0.33 -3.68
C TRP A 92 -9.66 -0.80 -5.12
N ASP A 93 -9.76 0.13 -6.08
CA ASP A 93 -9.86 -0.20 -7.51
C ASP A 93 -8.66 -1.04 -7.97
N GLN A 94 -7.44 -0.67 -7.59
CA GLN A 94 -6.25 -1.45 -7.94
C GLN A 94 -6.21 -2.83 -7.30
N MET A 95 -6.60 -2.97 -6.03
CA MET A 95 -6.64 -4.25 -5.33
C MET A 95 -7.70 -5.19 -5.92
N LEU A 96 -8.84 -4.64 -6.35
CA LEU A 96 -9.89 -5.35 -7.08
C LEU A 96 -9.37 -5.82 -8.45
N ASP A 97 -8.76 -4.92 -9.24
CA ASP A 97 -8.18 -5.22 -10.55
C ASP A 97 -7.08 -6.30 -10.47
N TYR A 98 -6.29 -6.28 -9.40
CA TYR A 98 -5.24 -7.28 -9.14
C TYR A 98 -5.80 -8.62 -8.66
N GLY A 99 -7.08 -8.68 -8.27
CA GLY A 99 -7.76 -9.90 -7.80
C GLY A 99 -7.48 -10.24 -6.33
N MET A 100 -7.08 -9.27 -5.51
CA MET A 100 -6.89 -9.49 -4.06
C MET A 100 -8.22 -9.59 -3.31
N ILE A 101 -9.27 -8.98 -3.86
CA ILE A 101 -10.58 -8.88 -3.23
C ILE A 101 -11.57 -9.62 -4.13
N PRO A 102 -12.35 -10.57 -3.58
CA PRO A 102 -13.41 -11.21 -4.34
C PRO A 102 -14.40 -10.17 -4.88
N ASN A 103 -14.58 -10.13 -6.20
CA ASN A 103 -15.49 -9.20 -6.87
C ASN A 103 -16.82 -9.86 -7.29
N ALA A 104 -17.02 -11.13 -6.91
CA ALA A 104 -18.25 -11.88 -7.15
C ALA A 104 -18.69 -12.59 -5.86
N PHE A 105 -19.98 -12.51 -5.56
CA PHE A 105 -20.59 -13.35 -4.54
C PHE A 105 -20.63 -14.78 -5.07
N VAL A 106 -20.01 -15.72 -4.33
CA VAL A 106 -20.19 -17.15 -4.57
C VAL A 106 -21.44 -17.58 -3.80
N PRO A 107 -22.55 -17.93 -4.47
CA PRO A 107 -23.78 -18.39 -3.80
C PRO A 107 -23.63 -19.75 -3.14
#